data_AF-A0A3C1DUS3-F1
#
_entry.id   AF-A0A3C1DUS3-F1
#
_cell.length_a   1.000
_cell.length_b   1.000
_cell.length_c   1.000
_cell.angle_alpha   90.00
_cell.angle_beta   90.00
_cell.angle_gamma   90.00
#
_symmetry.space_group_name_H-M   'P 1'
#
loop_
_entity.id
_entity.type
_entity.pdbx_description
1 polymer ?
#
loop_
_entity_poly.entity_id
_entity_poly.type
_entity_poly.pdbx_seq_one_letter_code
_entity_poly.pdbx_strand_id
1 'polypeptide(L)'
;MTQAPTAPTAGGPPAGVAAGGPPPGAGGPGGGGMPDFNAIAERYLNSDKTDFDAIAGLEHEFAIGVRMVMKTLHEQVPYQHELNDALIKLHLQAVQFAKERDLMDDWNAHDIKTMKPVNERMGQLIAMTGKKQLAVLAVAGYSACHYHMVLETQVSEDGMRRSWISPFKTCLEAGKRIGQFDLDEQWLWENYVIPRFEGYAKDLGVEFEYATWNDETREVWVQVKA
;
A
#
# COMPACT_ATOMS: atom_id res chain seq x y z
N MET A 1 27.52 -34.22 -21.43
CA MET A 1 26.55 -34.02 -20.34
C MET A 1 27.33 -33.58 -19.11
N THR A 2 27.22 -32.32 -18.72
CA THR A 2 27.82 -31.77 -17.51
C THR A 2 26.75 -31.70 -16.42
N GLN A 3 27.09 -32.12 -15.19
CA GLN A 3 26.17 -32.02 -14.06
C GLN A 3 26.05 -30.56 -13.61
N ALA A 4 24.83 -30.15 -13.25
CA ALA A 4 24.60 -28.86 -12.59
C ALA A 4 25.09 -28.93 -11.13
N PRO A 5 25.63 -27.82 -10.57
CA PRO A 5 26.02 -27.78 -9.16
C PRO A 5 24.79 -27.89 -8.25
N THR A 6 24.92 -28.66 -7.17
CA THR A 6 23.88 -28.81 -6.15
C THR A 6 23.68 -27.51 -5.37
N ALA A 7 22.46 -26.98 -5.34
CA ALA A 7 22.13 -25.82 -4.53
C ALA A 7 22.28 -26.15 -3.02
N PRO A 8 22.77 -25.21 -2.18
CA PRO A 8 22.83 -25.41 -0.75
C PRO A 8 21.42 -25.44 -0.15
N THR A 9 21.16 -26.39 0.76
CA THR A 9 19.91 -26.43 1.53
C THR A 9 19.78 -25.18 2.39
N ALA A 10 18.71 -24.41 2.19
CA ALA A 10 18.40 -23.25 3.03
C ALA A 10 18.22 -23.68 4.49
N GLY A 11 19.01 -23.08 5.40
CA GLY A 11 18.82 -23.27 6.83
C GLY A 11 17.47 -22.69 7.27
N GLY A 12 16.71 -23.45 8.07
CA GLY A 12 15.48 -22.95 8.67
C GLY A 12 15.74 -21.72 9.57
N PRO A 13 14.77 -20.82 9.73
CA PRO A 13 14.94 -19.61 10.54
C PRO A 13 15.26 -19.98 12.00
N PRO A 14 16.15 -19.23 12.69
CA PRO A 14 16.48 -19.49 14.08
C PRO A 14 15.25 -19.30 14.98
N ALA A 15 14.94 -20.30 15.80
CA ALA A 15 13.85 -20.21 16.76
C ALA A 15 14.17 -19.18 17.86
N GLY A 16 13.21 -18.30 18.17
CA GLY A 16 13.29 -17.40 19.33
C GLY A 16 13.12 -15.90 19.06
N VAL A 17 12.89 -15.47 17.81
CA VAL A 17 12.54 -14.05 17.55
C VAL A 17 11.12 -13.77 18.07
N ALA A 18 11.02 -13.05 19.18
CA ALA A 18 9.73 -12.62 19.73
C ALA A 18 9.01 -11.67 18.76
N ALA A 19 7.68 -11.80 18.66
CA ALA A 19 6.89 -11.03 17.71
C ALA A 19 6.92 -9.52 18.00
N GLY A 20 7.10 -8.72 16.95
CA GLY A 20 6.68 -7.31 16.91
C GLY A 20 7.09 -6.43 18.07
N GLY A 21 8.40 -6.24 18.31
CA GLY A 21 8.86 -5.10 19.11
C GLY A 21 8.32 -3.77 18.55
N PRO A 22 8.13 -2.72 19.38
CA PRO A 22 7.52 -1.47 18.93
C PRO A 22 8.28 -0.89 17.73
N PRO A 23 7.52 -0.44 16.73
CA PRO A 23 8.41 0.26 14.91
C PRO A 23 9.59 1.22 15.21
N PRO A 24 10.72 1.16 14.47
CA PRO A 24 11.85 2.08 14.66
C PRO A 24 11.41 3.56 14.71
N GLY A 25 11.96 4.32 15.65
CA GLY A 25 11.57 5.72 15.88
C GLY A 25 10.28 5.92 16.69
N ALA A 26 9.68 4.86 17.26
CA ALA A 26 8.62 4.97 18.28
C ALA A 26 9.16 5.05 19.73
N GLY A 27 10.43 4.72 19.96
CA GLY A 27 11.11 5.01 21.21
C GLY A 27 11.64 6.44 21.21
N GLY A 28 11.21 7.25 22.19
CA GLY A 28 11.86 8.53 22.48
C GLY A 28 13.29 8.35 23.00
N PRO A 29 14.14 9.39 22.97
CA PRO A 29 15.54 9.28 23.35
C PRO A 29 15.72 9.09 24.88
N GLY A 30 15.75 7.83 25.30
CA GLY A 30 16.15 7.40 26.64
C GLY A 30 15.00 7.26 27.65
N GLY A 31 14.49 6.04 27.82
CA GLY A 31 13.56 5.71 28.90
C GLY A 31 13.08 4.26 28.82
N GLY A 32 13.35 3.46 29.87
CA GLY A 32 12.92 2.06 29.96
C GLY A 32 11.44 1.86 30.35
N GLY A 33 10.56 2.76 29.92
CA GLY A 33 9.11 2.66 30.14
C GLY A 33 8.39 1.93 28.99
N MET A 34 7.10 1.66 29.17
CA MET A 34 6.25 1.31 28.03
C MET A 34 6.17 2.51 27.06
N PRO A 35 6.13 2.30 25.73
CA PRO A 35 5.87 3.36 24.78
C PRO A 35 4.49 3.99 25.00
N ASP A 36 4.37 5.30 24.77
CA ASP A 36 3.06 5.95 24.73
C ASP A 36 2.36 5.60 23.41
N PHE A 37 1.52 4.56 23.47
CA PHE A 37 0.75 4.08 22.33
C PHE A 37 -0.24 5.14 21.80
N ASN A 38 -0.74 6.06 22.63
CA ASN A 38 -1.60 7.14 22.16
C ASN A 38 -0.80 8.19 21.37
N ALA A 39 0.37 8.60 21.86
CA ALA A 39 1.26 9.51 21.11
C ALA A 39 1.75 8.90 19.80
N ILE A 40 2.03 7.59 19.77
CA ILE A 40 2.38 6.85 18.53
C ILE A 40 1.20 6.84 17.56
N ALA A 41 -0.02 6.58 18.05
CA ALA A 41 -1.21 6.58 17.22
C ALA A 41 -1.55 7.97 16.67
N GLU A 42 -1.44 9.03 17.48
CA GLU A 42 -1.60 10.41 17.01
C GLU A 42 -0.58 10.78 15.94
N ARG A 43 0.70 10.39 16.11
CA ARG A 43 1.73 10.62 15.08
C ARG A 43 1.37 10.00 13.73
N TYR A 44 0.64 8.88 13.72
CA TYR A 44 0.14 8.25 12.50
C TYR A 44 -1.13 8.89 11.95
N LEU A 45 -2.10 9.23 12.80
CA LEU A 45 -3.33 9.93 12.38
C LEU A 45 -3.08 11.37 11.90
N ASN A 46 -1.85 11.87 12.03
CA ASN A 46 -1.41 13.17 11.56
C ASN A 46 -0.26 13.10 10.52
N SER A 47 0.11 11.90 10.02
CA SER A 47 1.29 11.74 9.14
C SER A 47 1.08 12.17 7.67
N ASP A 48 -0.15 12.53 7.29
CA ASP A 48 -0.50 13.13 6.00
C ASP A 48 -0.38 14.67 5.99
N LYS A 49 -0.05 15.29 7.13
CA LYS A 49 0.18 16.73 7.24
C LYS A 49 1.56 17.12 6.73
N THR A 50 1.63 17.43 5.44
CA THR A 50 2.82 18.02 4.80
C THR A 50 3.14 19.39 5.39
N ASP A 51 4.22 19.45 6.16
CA ASP A 51 4.87 20.70 6.57
C ASP A 51 6.08 20.98 5.67
N PHE A 52 6.25 22.22 5.22
CA PHE A 52 7.41 22.61 4.42
C PHE A 52 8.67 22.78 5.28
N ASP A 53 8.54 23.02 6.58
CA ASP A 53 9.70 23.02 7.48
C ASP A 53 10.25 21.58 7.67
N ALA A 54 9.44 20.55 7.39
CA ALA A 54 9.86 19.14 7.43
C ALA A 54 10.70 18.68 6.22
N ILE A 55 10.89 19.52 5.18
CA ILE A 55 11.83 19.25 4.08
C ILE A 55 13.18 19.98 4.21
N ALA A 56 13.40 20.71 5.32
CA ALA A 56 14.69 21.33 5.60
C ALA A 56 15.80 20.27 5.77
N GLY A 57 16.90 20.41 5.04
CA GLY A 57 17.96 19.40 4.92
C GLY A 57 17.68 18.28 3.91
N LEU A 58 16.57 18.34 3.17
CA LEU A 58 16.20 17.41 2.08
C LEU A 58 16.05 18.15 0.73
N GLU A 59 16.69 19.32 0.57
CA GLU A 59 16.53 20.18 -0.59
C GLU A 59 17.02 19.52 -1.89
N HIS A 60 18.00 18.62 -1.79
CA HIS A 60 18.52 17.87 -2.93
C HIS A 60 17.52 16.82 -3.42
N GLU A 61 16.96 16.05 -2.50
CA GLU A 61 15.94 15.03 -2.73
C GLU A 61 14.65 15.67 -3.27
N PHE A 62 14.24 16.81 -2.70
CA PHE A 62 13.13 17.62 -3.21
C PHE A 62 13.39 18.11 -4.65
N ALA A 63 14.59 18.63 -4.94
CA ALA A 63 14.96 19.05 -6.29
C ALA A 63 15.07 17.89 -7.30
N ILE A 64 15.34 16.67 -6.84
CA ILE A 64 15.23 15.44 -7.66
C ILE A 64 13.76 15.12 -7.93
N GLY A 65 12.91 15.14 -6.89
CA GLY A 65 11.46 14.88 -7.01
C GLY A 65 10.78 15.82 -8.00
N VAL A 66 10.97 17.14 -7.85
CA VAL A 66 10.44 18.15 -8.79
C VAL A 66 10.95 17.92 -10.22
N ARG A 67 12.23 17.56 -10.39
CA ARG A 67 12.80 17.23 -11.71
C ARG A 67 12.18 15.96 -12.32
N MET A 68 11.80 14.98 -11.51
CA MET A 68 11.10 13.78 -11.98
C MET A 68 9.67 14.12 -12.43
N VAL A 69 8.93 14.90 -11.64
CA VAL A 69 7.59 15.41 -12.02
C VAL A 69 7.64 16.17 -13.36
N MET A 70 8.58 17.10 -13.51
CA MET A 70 8.78 17.84 -14.77
C MET A 70 9.07 16.94 -15.97
N LYS A 71 9.85 15.85 -15.78
CA LYS A 71 10.14 14.90 -16.86
C LYS A 71 8.90 14.08 -17.25
N THR A 72 8.16 13.55 -16.28
CA THR A 72 6.98 12.72 -16.55
C THR A 72 5.87 13.52 -17.25
N LEU A 73 5.61 14.75 -16.82
CA LEU A 73 4.59 15.61 -17.43
C LEU A 73 4.98 16.14 -18.82
N HIS A 74 6.28 16.15 -19.14
CA HIS A 74 6.79 16.47 -20.48
C HIS A 74 6.69 15.30 -21.46
N GLU A 75 6.67 14.05 -20.98
CA GLU A 75 6.64 12.85 -21.83
C GLU A 75 5.20 12.45 -22.20
N GLN A 76 4.72 13.02 -23.30
CA GLN A 76 3.33 12.91 -23.77
C GLN A 76 3.16 11.90 -24.93
N VAL A 77 4.24 11.20 -25.31
CA VAL A 77 4.28 10.25 -26.44
C VAL A 77 4.74 8.88 -25.91
N PRO A 78 4.08 7.76 -26.26
CA PRO A 78 2.92 7.63 -27.15
C PRO A 78 1.57 8.02 -26.50
N TYR A 79 1.55 8.41 -25.23
CA TYR A 79 0.39 9.00 -24.54
C TYR A 79 0.84 9.82 -23.32
N GLN A 80 -0.09 10.58 -22.72
CA GLN A 80 0.15 11.34 -21.48
C GLN A 80 0.32 10.41 -20.27
N HIS A 81 1.52 10.35 -19.72
CA HIS A 81 1.81 9.60 -18.48
C HIS A 81 1.27 10.32 -17.23
N GLU A 82 0.83 9.56 -16.24
CA GLU A 82 0.60 10.03 -14.86
C GLU A 82 1.89 9.90 -14.02
N LEU A 83 1.93 10.49 -12.82
CA LEU A 83 3.15 10.49 -11.99
C LEU A 83 3.49 9.12 -11.38
N ASN A 84 2.49 8.25 -11.25
CA ASN A 84 2.52 6.88 -10.74
C ASN A 84 2.73 5.80 -11.83
N ASP A 85 2.70 6.17 -13.11
CA ASP A 85 2.62 5.25 -14.28
C ASP A 85 3.62 4.09 -14.24
N ALA A 86 4.85 4.34 -13.79
CA ALA A 86 5.91 3.33 -13.71
C ALA A 86 5.64 2.27 -12.63
N LEU A 87 5.09 2.66 -11.48
CA LEU A 87 4.68 1.74 -10.42
C LEU A 87 3.43 0.96 -10.83
N ILE A 88 2.47 1.65 -11.45
CA ILE A 88 1.22 1.08 -11.96
C ILE A 88 1.50 0.02 -13.03
N LYS A 89 2.36 0.30 -14.03
CA LYS A 89 2.79 -0.69 -15.02
C LYS A 89 3.40 -1.93 -14.40
N LEU A 90 4.28 -1.78 -13.41
CA LEU A 90 4.91 -2.90 -12.72
C LEU A 90 3.90 -3.76 -11.95
N HIS A 91 2.91 -3.13 -11.30
CA HIS A 91 1.81 -3.84 -10.63
C HIS A 91 0.92 -4.58 -11.64
N LEU A 92 0.49 -3.91 -12.73
CA LEU A 92 -0.33 -4.52 -13.78
C LEU A 92 0.36 -5.72 -14.44
N GLN A 93 1.67 -5.63 -14.70
CA GLN A 93 2.47 -6.75 -15.24
C GLN A 93 2.51 -7.95 -14.27
N ALA A 94 2.73 -7.70 -12.98
CA ALA A 94 2.81 -8.76 -11.98
C ALA A 94 1.46 -9.44 -11.75
N VAL A 95 0.37 -8.65 -11.63
CA VAL A 95 -0.99 -9.15 -11.44
C VAL A 95 -1.47 -9.90 -12.68
N GLN A 96 -1.18 -9.42 -13.89
CA GLN A 96 -1.52 -10.18 -15.10
C GLN A 96 -0.74 -11.50 -15.20
N PHE A 97 0.55 -11.51 -14.85
CA PHE A 97 1.33 -12.75 -14.83
C PHE A 97 0.70 -13.81 -13.90
N ALA A 98 0.14 -13.40 -12.75
CA ALA A 98 -0.59 -14.27 -11.84
C ALA A 98 -1.95 -14.71 -12.41
N LYS A 99 -2.74 -13.77 -12.98
CA LYS A 99 -4.01 -14.04 -13.66
C LYS A 99 -3.87 -15.06 -14.80
N GLU A 100 -2.89 -14.87 -15.69
CA GLU A 100 -2.57 -15.76 -16.81
C GLU A 100 -2.24 -17.21 -16.40
N ARG A 101 -1.94 -17.45 -15.13
CA ARG A 101 -1.43 -18.72 -14.60
C ARG A 101 -2.33 -19.35 -13.53
N ASP A 102 -3.50 -18.75 -13.27
CA ASP A 102 -4.43 -19.16 -12.21
C ASP A 102 -3.80 -19.10 -10.81
N LEU A 103 -2.93 -18.11 -10.57
CA LEU A 103 -2.15 -17.94 -9.33
C LEU A 103 -2.64 -16.77 -8.46
N MET A 104 -3.85 -16.25 -8.67
CA MET A 104 -4.32 -15.06 -7.94
C MET A 104 -4.51 -15.31 -6.44
N ASP A 105 -5.01 -16.48 -6.05
CA ASP A 105 -5.15 -16.83 -4.62
C ASP A 105 -3.79 -17.00 -3.94
N ASP A 106 -2.84 -17.68 -4.59
CA ASP A 106 -1.45 -17.82 -4.11
C ASP A 106 -0.74 -16.46 -4.02
N TRP A 107 -0.95 -15.57 -5.01
CA TRP A 107 -0.42 -14.21 -5.02
C TRP A 107 -0.97 -13.37 -3.87
N ASN A 108 -2.29 -13.35 -3.71
CA ASN A 108 -2.96 -12.62 -2.65
C ASN A 108 -2.54 -13.15 -1.27
N ALA A 109 -2.49 -14.47 -1.08
CA ALA A 109 -2.02 -15.10 0.15
C ALA A 109 -0.53 -14.79 0.45
N HIS A 110 0.32 -14.69 -0.58
CA HIS A 110 1.71 -14.30 -0.42
C HIS A 110 1.87 -12.85 0.03
N ASP A 111 1.11 -11.92 -0.54
CA ASP A 111 1.15 -10.50 -0.17
C ASP A 111 0.60 -10.27 1.25
N ILE A 112 -0.51 -10.92 1.60
CA ILE A 112 -1.05 -10.96 2.97
C ILE A 112 0.01 -11.46 3.96
N LYS A 113 0.64 -12.60 3.69
CA LYS A 113 1.72 -13.16 4.52
C LYS A 113 2.94 -12.24 4.64
N THR A 114 3.23 -11.44 3.61
CA THR A 114 4.37 -10.52 3.56
C THR A 114 4.11 -9.24 4.34
N MET A 115 2.89 -8.71 4.27
CA MET A 115 2.46 -7.51 5.01
C MET A 115 2.09 -7.80 6.48
N LYS A 116 1.77 -9.05 6.82
CA LYS A 116 1.37 -9.50 8.16
C LYS A 116 2.19 -8.89 9.33
N PRO A 117 3.55 -8.85 9.32
CA PRO A 117 4.31 -8.27 10.44
C PRO A 117 4.11 -6.76 10.64
N VAL A 118 3.69 -6.03 9.59
CA VAL A 118 3.29 -4.62 9.68
C VAL A 118 1.86 -4.52 10.19
N ASN A 119 0.95 -5.32 9.61
CA ASN A 119 -0.47 -5.33 9.94
C ASN A 119 -0.72 -5.72 11.41
N GLU A 120 -0.12 -6.81 11.90
CA GLU A 120 -0.24 -7.25 13.30
C GLU A 120 0.23 -6.17 14.29
N ARG A 121 1.30 -5.41 13.96
CA ARG A 121 1.80 -4.34 14.83
C ARG A 121 0.92 -3.08 14.78
N MET A 122 0.18 -2.86 13.69
CA MET A 122 -0.88 -1.84 13.62
C MET A 122 -2.14 -2.31 14.34
N GLY A 123 -2.50 -3.60 14.25
CA GLY A 123 -3.59 -4.22 15.01
C GLY A 123 -3.36 -4.17 16.53
N GLN A 124 -2.13 -4.42 16.99
CA GLN A 124 -1.73 -4.18 18.39
C GLN A 124 -1.93 -2.71 18.79
N LEU A 125 -1.57 -1.75 17.95
CA LEU A 125 -1.75 -0.33 18.23
C LEU A 125 -3.23 0.07 18.29
N ILE A 126 -4.07 -0.48 17.40
CA ILE A 126 -5.54 -0.34 17.43
C ILE A 126 -6.09 -0.92 18.74
N ALA A 127 -5.70 -2.14 19.11
CA ALA A 127 -6.17 -2.81 20.32
C ALA A 127 -5.76 -2.08 21.62
N MET A 128 -4.57 -1.45 21.66
CA MET A 128 -4.08 -0.69 22.81
C MET A 128 -4.70 0.71 22.95
N THR A 129 -5.29 1.28 21.89
CA THR A 129 -5.76 2.67 21.86
C THR A 129 -7.24 2.86 21.52
N GLY A 130 -7.90 1.84 20.98
CA GLY A 130 -9.26 1.92 20.43
C GLY A 130 -9.38 2.68 19.10
N LYS A 131 -8.29 3.23 18.55
CA LYS A 131 -8.29 4.10 17.37
C LYS A 131 -8.44 3.31 16.06
N LYS A 132 -9.65 2.82 15.78
CA LYS A 132 -10.02 2.08 14.55
C LYS A 132 -9.59 2.78 13.24
N GLN A 133 -9.50 4.11 13.21
CA GLN A 133 -9.02 4.90 12.06
C GLN A 133 -7.63 4.47 11.54
N LEU A 134 -6.78 3.94 12.43
CA LEU A 134 -5.46 3.42 12.05
C LEU A 134 -5.53 2.26 11.05
N ALA A 135 -6.66 1.56 10.92
CA ALA A 135 -6.79 0.44 9.99
C ALA A 135 -7.01 0.89 8.54
N VAL A 136 -7.88 1.88 8.27
CA VAL A 136 -7.96 2.49 6.92
C VAL A 136 -6.67 3.21 6.56
N LEU A 137 -5.98 3.80 7.55
CA LEU A 137 -4.63 4.33 7.34
C LEU A 137 -3.66 3.20 6.94
N ALA A 138 -3.61 2.09 7.67
CA ALA A 138 -2.69 0.99 7.40
C ALA A 138 -2.79 0.43 5.97
N VAL A 139 -4.00 0.36 5.39
CA VAL A 139 -4.21 -0.15 4.03
C VAL A 139 -4.27 0.93 2.93
N ALA A 140 -4.60 2.19 3.26
CA ALA A 140 -4.87 3.25 2.28
C ALA A 140 -4.36 4.66 2.71
N GLY A 141 -3.19 4.74 3.36
CA GLY A 141 -2.56 6.04 3.65
C GLY A 141 -1.30 6.05 4.53
N TYR A 142 -0.95 4.96 5.22
CA TYR A 142 0.14 4.96 6.20
C TYR A 142 1.54 5.08 5.57
N SER A 143 1.71 4.53 4.37
CA SER A 143 2.99 4.54 3.66
C SER A 143 3.01 5.58 2.55
N ALA A 144 4.18 6.20 2.34
CA ALA A 144 4.42 7.01 1.14
C ALA A 144 4.19 6.22 -0.16
N CYS A 145 4.27 4.89 -0.10
CA CYS A 145 3.93 3.99 -1.20
C CYS A 145 2.46 4.11 -1.65
N HIS A 146 1.52 4.49 -0.76
CA HIS A 146 0.15 4.79 -1.15
C HIS A 146 0.10 6.04 -2.03
N TYR A 147 0.75 7.14 -1.62
CA TYR A 147 0.82 8.39 -2.42
C TYR A 147 1.54 8.21 -3.76
N HIS A 148 2.47 7.25 -3.86
CA HIS A 148 3.12 6.88 -5.12
C HIS A 148 2.25 6.01 -6.05
N MET A 149 1.15 5.43 -5.55
CA MET A 149 0.20 4.64 -6.34
C MET A 149 -1.09 5.42 -6.64
N VAL A 150 -1.59 6.16 -5.66
CA VAL A 150 -2.86 6.89 -5.66
C VAL A 150 -2.55 8.37 -5.41
N LEU A 151 -2.81 9.20 -6.42
CA LEU A 151 -2.38 10.61 -6.44
C LEU A 151 -3.23 11.51 -5.52
N GLU A 152 -4.50 11.18 -5.34
CA GLU A 152 -5.45 11.91 -4.50
C GLU A 152 -6.27 10.94 -3.64
N THR A 153 -6.53 11.27 -2.38
CA THR A 153 -7.33 10.46 -1.46
C THR A 153 -8.12 11.38 -0.53
N GLN A 154 -9.42 11.11 -0.39
CA GLN A 154 -10.31 11.79 0.56
C GLN A 154 -10.44 10.94 1.84
N VAL A 155 -10.74 11.61 2.96
CA VAL A 155 -10.92 10.99 4.28
C VAL A 155 -12.23 11.49 4.88
N SER A 156 -13.01 10.62 5.51
CA SER A 156 -14.23 11.03 6.21
C SER A 156 -13.93 11.82 7.49
N GLU A 157 -14.91 12.61 7.97
CA GLU A 157 -14.78 13.46 9.17
C GLU A 157 -14.42 12.68 10.45
N ASP A 158 -14.88 11.43 10.55
CA ASP A 158 -14.57 10.50 11.65
C ASP A 158 -13.23 9.75 11.47
N GLY A 159 -12.56 9.92 10.33
CA GLY A 159 -11.35 9.21 9.93
C GLY A 159 -11.52 7.73 9.61
N MET A 160 -12.76 7.21 9.55
CA MET A 160 -13.06 5.78 9.44
C MET A 160 -13.16 5.26 8.01
N ARG A 161 -13.30 6.14 7.01
CA ARG A 161 -13.31 5.85 5.58
C ARG A 161 -12.20 6.62 4.86
N ARG A 162 -11.60 5.98 3.85
CA ARG A 162 -10.79 6.64 2.81
C ARG A 162 -11.32 6.30 1.43
N SER A 163 -11.42 7.28 0.52
CA SER A 163 -11.84 7.09 -0.88
C SER A 163 -10.86 7.70 -1.86
N TRP A 164 -10.78 7.13 -3.07
CA TRP A 164 -9.91 7.59 -4.14
C TRP A 164 -10.43 7.13 -5.51
N ILE A 165 -9.93 7.73 -6.58
CA ILE A 165 -10.21 7.30 -7.95
C ILE A 165 -9.23 6.17 -8.33
N SER A 166 -9.73 5.09 -8.94
CA SER A 166 -8.90 3.95 -9.35
C SER A 166 -7.71 4.39 -10.26
N PRO A 167 -6.45 4.07 -9.87
CA PRO A 167 -5.25 4.62 -10.51
C PRO A 167 -4.78 3.85 -11.76
N PHE A 168 -5.54 2.87 -12.24
CA PHE A 168 -5.07 1.94 -13.27
C PHE A 168 -5.46 2.36 -14.70
N LYS A 169 -6.55 3.13 -14.87
CA LYS A 169 -7.12 3.53 -16.17
C LYS A 169 -6.11 3.96 -17.22
N THR A 170 -5.30 4.99 -16.95
CA THR A 170 -4.42 5.59 -17.97
C THR A 170 -3.41 4.59 -18.52
N CYS A 171 -2.83 3.75 -17.64
CA CYS A 171 -1.97 2.63 -18.05
C CYS A 171 -2.74 1.50 -18.76
N LEU A 172 -3.97 1.19 -18.34
CA LEU A 172 -4.80 0.14 -18.94
C LEU A 172 -5.32 0.54 -20.33
N GLU A 173 -5.81 1.78 -20.51
CA GLU A 173 -6.24 2.31 -21.82
C GLU A 173 -5.06 2.43 -22.79
N ALA A 174 -3.86 2.76 -22.30
CA ALA A 174 -2.64 2.68 -23.11
C ALA A 174 -2.30 1.23 -23.50
N GLY A 175 -2.22 0.32 -22.54
CA GLY A 175 -1.78 -1.07 -22.76
C GLY A 175 -2.77 -1.92 -23.55
N LYS A 176 -4.08 -1.79 -23.31
CA LYS A 176 -5.13 -2.54 -24.03
C LYS A 176 -5.10 -2.27 -25.54
N ARG A 177 -4.86 -1.02 -25.94
CA ARG A 177 -4.78 -0.61 -27.37
C ARG A 177 -3.63 -1.29 -28.13
N ILE A 178 -2.63 -1.83 -27.43
CA ILE A 178 -1.50 -2.56 -28.03
C ILE A 178 -1.44 -4.04 -27.62
N GLY A 179 -2.50 -4.56 -26.96
CA GLY A 179 -2.55 -5.95 -26.49
C GLY A 179 -1.62 -6.28 -25.31
N GLN A 180 -1.15 -5.26 -24.58
CA GLN A 180 -0.28 -5.46 -23.40
C GLN A 180 -1.07 -5.96 -22.17
N PHE A 181 -2.33 -5.52 -22.01
CA PHE A 181 -3.15 -5.89 -20.86
C PHE A 181 -4.53 -6.44 -21.26
N ASP A 182 -5.00 -7.47 -20.54
CA ASP A 182 -6.29 -8.16 -20.78
C ASP A 182 -7.30 -8.02 -19.63
N LEU A 183 -6.99 -7.18 -18.64
CA LEU A 183 -7.74 -7.00 -17.38
C LEU A 183 -8.22 -5.55 -17.20
N ASP A 184 -9.27 -5.32 -16.43
CA ASP A 184 -9.86 -4.00 -16.14
C ASP A 184 -9.84 -3.66 -14.64
N GLU A 185 -10.36 -2.47 -14.32
CA GLU A 185 -10.33 -1.90 -12.98
C GLU A 185 -11.35 -2.53 -12.04
N GLN A 186 -12.51 -2.97 -12.54
CA GLN A 186 -13.44 -3.79 -11.78
C GLN A 186 -12.77 -5.09 -11.35
N TRP A 187 -12.17 -5.80 -12.31
CA TRP A 187 -11.48 -7.06 -12.04
C TRP A 187 -10.34 -6.86 -11.05
N LEU A 188 -9.55 -5.79 -11.16
CA LEU A 188 -8.52 -5.45 -10.17
C LEU A 188 -9.10 -5.16 -8.78
N TRP A 189 -10.17 -4.39 -8.68
CA TRP A 189 -10.81 -4.06 -7.41
C TRP A 189 -11.31 -5.33 -6.70
N GLU A 190 -12.02 -6.19 -7.44
CA GLU A 190 -12.68 -7.40 -6.92
C GLU A 190 -11.70 -8.57 -6.67
N ASN A 191 -10.68 -8.77 -7.51
CA ASN A 191 -9.82 -9.96 -7.48
C ASN A 191 -8.41 -9.69 -6.93
N TYR A 192 -7.99 -8.42 -6.84
CA TYR A 192 -6.65 -8.04 -6.38
C TYR A 192 -6.66 -7.05 -5.21
N VAL A 193 -7.56 -6.07 -5.13
CA VAL A 193 -7.58 -5.10 -4.01
C VAL A 193 -8.36 -5.64 -2.81
N ILE A 194 -9.64 -5.97 -2.98
CA ILE A 194 -10.51 -6.45 -1.91
C ILE A 194 -9.94 -7.70 -1.20
N PRO A 195 -9.51 -8.78 -1.87
CA PRO A 195 -9.08 -10.01 -1.18
C PRO A 195 -7.85 -9.80 -0.29
N ARG A 196 -6.94 -8.91 -0.70
CA ARG A 196 -5.78 -8.52 0.13
C ARG A 196 -6.19 -7.63 1.29
N PHE A 197 -7.09 -6.67 1.08
CA PHE A 197 -7.60 -5.80 2.14
C PHE A 197 -8.37 -6.61 3.20
N GLU A 198 -9.11 -7.65 2.80
CA GLU A 198 -9.74 -8.59 3.74
C GLU A 198 -8.72 -9.46 4.49
N GLY A 199 -7.59 -9.80 3.88
CA GLY A 199 -6.47 -10.43 4.56
C GLY A 199 -5.86 -9.51 5.60
N TYR A 200 -5.57 -8.26 5.21
CA TYR A 200 -5.02 -7.23 6.09
C TYR A 200 -5.96 -6.92 7.27
N ALA A 201 -7.27 -6.87 7.04
CA ALA A 201 -8.29 -6.66 8.09
C ALA A 201 -8.17 -7.66 9.25
N LYS A 202 -7.92 -8.95 8.92
CA LYS A 202 -7.78 -10.04 9.89
C LYS A 202 -6.54 -9.87 10.77
N ASP A 203 -5.41 -9.45 10.18
CA ASP A 203 -4.18 -9.12 10.93
C ASP A 203 -4.31 -7.80 11.73
N LEU A 204 -5.11 -6.85 11.25
CA LEU A 204 -5.40 -5.57 11.90
C LEU A 204 -6.44 -5.69 13.04
N GLY A 205 -7.16 -6.81 13.14
CA GLY A 205 -8.21 -7.03 14.13
C GLY A 205 -9.49 -6.22 13.89
N VAL A 206 -9.82 -5.94 12.62
CA VAL A 206 -11.02 -5.18 12.23
C VAL A 206 -11.81 -5.88 11.12
N GLU A 207 -13.03 -5.39 10.86
CA GLU A 207 -13.74 -5.65 9.60
C GLU A 207 -13.81 -4.37 8.76
N PHE A 208 -13.69 -4.53 7.43
CA PHE A 208 -13.89 -3.45 6.47
C PHE A 208 -15.21 -3.59 5.71
N GLU A 209 -15.66 -2.46 5.16
CA GLU A 209 -16.63 -2.33 4.07
C GLU A 209 -15.93 -1.66 2.88
N TYR A 210 -16.45 -1.92 1.67
CA TYR A 210 -15.83 -1.52 0.41
C TYR A 210 -16.85 -0.89 -0.54
N ALA A 211 -16.38 -0.06 -1.46
CA ALA A 211 -17.17 0.36 -2.61
C ALA A 211 -17.62 -0.84 -3.47
N THR A 212 -18.88 -0.83 -3.90
CA THR A 212 -19.28 -1.54 -5.12
C THR A 212 -18.66 -0.81 -6.32
N TRP A 213 -18.15 -1.55 -7.32
CA TRP A 213 -17.56 -0.94 -8.50
C TRP A 213 -18.56 -0.08 -9.30
N ASN A 214 -18.06 0.99 -9.93
CA ASN A 214 -18.80 1.88 -10.82
C ASN A 214 -17.86 2.42 -11.92
N ASP A 215 -18.13 2.10 -13.18
CA ASP A 215 -17.30 2.52 -14.32
C ASP A 215 -17.34 4.02 -14.63
N GLU A 216 -18.42 4.71 -14.27
CA GLU A 216 -18.60 6.15 -14.55
C GLU A 216 -17.73 7.00 -13.61
N THR A 217 -17.76 6.70 -12.31
CA THR A 217 -16.99 7.45 -11.30
C THR A 217 -15.58 6.90 -11.12
N ARG A 218 -15.40 5.57 -11.20
CA ARG A 218 -14.19 4.84 -10.77
C ARG A 218 -13.77 5.13 -9.31
N GLU A 219 -14.67 5.70 -8.50
CA GLU A 219 -14.38 5.99 -7.09
C GLU A 219 -14.51 4.70 -6.28
N VAL A 220 -13.43 4.36 -5.60
CA VAL A 220 -13.34 3.22 -4.70
C VAL A 220 -13.05 3.71 -3.29
N TRP A 221 -13.52 2.98 -2.28
CA TRP A 221 -13.32 3.33 -0.88
C TRP A 221 -13.21 2.09 -0.01
N VAL A 222 -12.53 2.28 1.12
CA VAL A 222 -12.50 1.33 2.25
C VAL A 222 -12.94 2.06 3.52
N GLN A 223 -13.76 1.41 4.33
CA GLN A 223 -14.23 1.91 5.63
C GLN A 223 -14.10 0.82 6.70
N VAL A 224 -13.75 1.16 7.93
CA VAL A 224 -13.88 0.22 9.07
C VAL A 224 -15.32 0.18 9.56
N LYS A 225 -15.84 -1.04 9.81
CA LYS A 225 -17.17 -1.23 10.43
C LYS A 225 -17.23 -0.68 11.85
N ALA A 226 -18.38 -0.09 12.19
CA ALA A 226 -18.67 0.51 13.50
C ALA A 226 -18.40 -0.43 14.68
#